data_AF-G4ZZJ6-F1
#
_entry.id   AF-G4ZZJ6-F1
#
_cell.length_a   1.000
_cell.length_b   1.000
_cell.length_c   1.000
_cell.angle_alpha   90.00
_cell.angle_beta   90.00
_cell.angle_gamma   90.00
#
_symmetry.space_group_name_H-M   'P 1'
#
loop_
_entity.id
_entity.type
_entity.pdbx_description
1 polymer ?
#
loop_
_entity_poly.entity_id
_entity_poly.type
_entity_poly.pdbx_seq_one_letter_code
_entity_poly.pdbx_strand_id
1 'polypeptide(L)'
;FLEAVKLWAKTKWWTTMEYSDVEVKAKLGLSKLKGGALKAHPNFVWYQDYLREVEKEKLNLWLSNKKSPRVVFQEFGLNNLVRPQLSDKYQTYLRYATKYDDKVFSFPPFYPQTTMEKKIYVEIWANARTDAYVKKQENAGDKGRLSQRLRKRYFEEFKRQTIFFKLHVWGKRQRP
;
A
#
# COMPACT_ATOMS: atom_id res chain seq x y z
N PHE A 1 -2.15 3.48 31.67
CA PHE A 1 -1.37 4.49 30.93
C PHE A 1 0.11 4.11 30.82
N LEU A 2 0.84 3.92 31.93
CA LEU A 2 2.28 3.59 31.92
C LEU A 2 2.65 2.32 31.12
N GLU A 3 1.84 1.26 31.24
CA GLU A 3 2.09 -0.03 30.53
C GLU A 3 1.93 0.07 29.00
N ALA A 4 1.00 0.91 28.53
CA ALA A 4 0.80 1.14 27.09
C ALA A 4 2.02 1.85 26.47
N VAL A 5 2.57 2.85 27.16
CA VAL A 5 3.77 3.57 26.72
C VAL A 5 4.99 2.64 26.69
N LYS A 6 5.15 1.78 27.70
CA LYS A 6 6.22 0.77 27.73
C LYS A 6 6.09 -0.23 26.57
N LEU A 7 4.88 -0.72 26.29
CA LEU A 7 4.65 -1.67 25.21
C LEU A 7 4.86 -1.05 23.84
N TRP A 8 4.41 0.19 23.63
CA TRP A 8 4.73 0.94 22.40
C TRP A 8 6.24 1.07 22.17
N ALA A 9 7.01 1.44 23.21
CA ALA A 9 8.46 1.56 23.11
C ALA A 9 9.14 0.20 22.82
N LYS A 10 8.66 -0.88 23.45
CA LYS A 10 9.13 -2.25 23.17
C LYS A 10 8.84 -2.66 21.73
N THR A 11 7.66 -2.37 21.21
CA THR A 11 7.28 -2.67 19.82
C THR A 11 8.23 -1.99 18.84
N LYS A 12 8.57 -0.72 19.07
CA LYS A 12 9.56 0.00 18.25
C LYS A 12 10.92 -0.66 18.30
N TRP A 13 11.38 -1.01 19.50
CA TRP A 13 12.66 -1.70 19.70
C TRP A 13 12.69 -3.06 18.99
N TRP A 14 11.63 -3.87 19.09
CA TRP A 14 11.55 -5.17 18.43
C TRP A 14 11.58 -5.06 16.91
N THR A 15 10.96 -4.03 16.33
CA THR A 15 11.05 -3.75 14.89
C THR A 15 12.48 -3.41 14.49
N THR A 16 13.17 -2.53 15.23
CA THR A 16 14.57 -2.16 14.96
C THR A 16 15.52 -3.34 15.05
N MET A 17 15.27 -4.25 16.00
CA MET A 17 16.09 -5.45 16.21
C MET A 17 15.64 -6.65 15.37
N GLU A 18 14.74 -6.43 14.40
CA GLU A 18 14.24 -7.45 13.45
C GLU A 18 13.74 -8.74 14.13
N TYR A 19 13.13 -8.61 15.31
CA TYR A 19 12.55 -9.75 16.01
C TYR A 19 11.56 -10.48 15.09
N SER A 20 11.49 -11.80 15.16
CA SER A 20 10.56 -12.59 14.37
C SER A 20 9.13 -12.52 14.91
N ASP A 21 8.17 -12.89 14.05
CA ASP A 21 6.77 -13.08 14.40
C ASP A 21 6.57 -13.96 15.64
N VAL A 22 7.33 -15.07 15.70
CA VAL A 22 7.26 -16.07 16.77
C VAL A 22 7.76 -15.47 18.08
N GLU A 23 8.87 -14.74 18.06
CA GLU A 23 9.44 -14.14 19.27
C GLU A 23 8.55 -13.04 19.83
N VAL A 24 8.00 -12.16 18.99
CA VAL A 24 7.08 -11.10 19.45
C VAL A 24 5.80 -11.71 20.01
N LYS A 25 5.23 -12.72 19.35
CA LYS A 25 4.08 -13.47 19.90
C LYS A 25 4.40 -14.09 21.24
N ALA A 26 5.59 -14.67 21.42
CA ALA A 26 6.00 -15.23 22.71
C ALA A 26 6.09 -14.15 23.80
N LYS A 27 6.71 -13.01 23.51
CA LYS A 27 6.82 -11.89 24.46
C LYS A 27 5.48 -11.27 24.83
N LEU A 28 4.48 -11.37 23.95
CA LEU A 28 3.12 -10.87 24.19
C LEU A 28 2.16 -11.93 24.77
N GLY A 29 2.64 -13.16 25.01
CA GLY A 29 1.83 -14.26 25.51
C GLY A 29 0.84 -14.84 24.48
N LEU A 30 1.09 -14.65 23.19
CA LEU A 30 0.20 -14.99 22.09
C LEU A 30 0.54 -16.31 21.38
N SER A 31 1.65 -16.97 21.71
CA SER A 31 2.20 -18.09 20.92
C SER A 31 1.26 -19.28 20.70
N LYS A 32 0.33 -19.52 21.63
CA LYS A 32 -0.64 -20.63 21.54
C LYS A 32 -1.98 -20.23 20.94
N LEU A 33 -2.18 -18.93 20.67
CA LEU A 33 -3.45 -18.41 20.19
C LEU A 33 -3.47 -18.34 18.66
N LYS A 34 -4.62 -18.67 18.07
CA LYS A 34 -4.86 -18.60 16.62
C LYS A 34 -6.26 -18.08 16.33
N GLY A 35 -6.48 -17.65 15.08
CA GLY A 35 -7.80 -17.27 14.58
C GLY A 35 -8.52 -16.23 15.46
N GLY A 36 -9.78 -16.51 15.80
CA GLY A 36 -10.59 -15.63 16.65
C GLY A 36 -10.01 -15.44 18.06
N ALA A 37 -9.47 -16.49 18.67
CA ALA A 37 -8.90 -16.42 20.02
C ALA A 37 -7.66 -15.50 20.08
N LEU A 38 -6.84 -15.51 19.04
CA LEU A 38 -5.72 -14.56 18.92
C LEU A 38 -6.23 -13.12 18.83
N LYS A 39 -7.24 -12.87 17.98
CA LYS A 39 -7.79 -11.52 17.74
C LYS A 39 -8.51 -10.95 18.96
N ALA A 40 -9.10 -11.80 19.80
CA ALA A 40 -9.80 -11.39 21.01
C ALA A 40 -8.87 -11.08 22.20
N HIS A 41 -7.60 -11.48 22.14
CA HIS A 41 -6.68 -11.29 23.26
C HIS A 41 -6.29 -9.81 23.43
N PRO A 42 -6.28 -9.25 24.66
CA PRO A 42 -5.95 -7.84 24.89
C PRO A 42 -4.60 -7.39 24.32
N ASN A 43 -3.59 -8.28 24.36
CA ASN A 43 -2.25 -7.98 23.81
C ASN A 43 -2.16 -8.04 22.28
N PHE A 44 -3.23 -8.46 21.58
CA PHE A 44 -3.21 -8.55 20.12
C PHE A 44 -3.02 -7.19 19.46
N VAL A 45 -3.51 -6.11 20.07
CA VAL A 45 -3.33 -4.74 19.56
C VAL A 45 -1.85 -4.37 19.40
N TRP A 46 -1.00 -4.79 20.35
CA TRP A 46 0.44 -4.52 20.33
C TRP A 46 1.16 -5.33 19.27
N TYR A 47 0.69 -6.56 19.04
CA TYR A 47 1.19 -7.37 17.93
C TYR A 47 0.78 -6.77 16.57
N GLN A 48 -0.43 -6.22 16.45
CA GLN A 48 -0.84 -5.48 15.26
C GLN A 48 -0.03 -4.20 15.05
N ASP A 49 0.30 -3.47 16.11
CA ASP A 49 1.19 -2.31 16.04
C ASP A 49 2.59 -2.73 15.57
N TYR A 50 3.13 -3.84 16.09
CA TYR A 50 4.40 -4.40 15.65
C TYR A 50 4.40 -4.72 14.15
N LEU A 51 3.38 -5.44 13.66
CA LEU A 51 3.26 -5.76 12.23
C LEU A 51 3.19 -4.49 11.35
N ARG A 52 2.47 -3.46 11.81
CA ARG A 52 2.39 -2.17 11.11
C ARG A 52 3.74 -1.46 11.04
N GLU A 53 4.52 -1.49 12.11
CA GLU A 53 5.85 -0.88 12.13
C GLU A 53 6.85 -1.66 11.27
N VAL A 54 6.85 -2.99 11.31
CA VAL A 54 7.66 -3.83 10.41
C VAL A 54 7.35 -3.53 8.96
N GLU A 55 6.07 -3.44 8.61
CA GLU A 55 5.69 -3.07 7.25
C GLU A 55 6.19 -1.67 6.90
N LYS A 56 5.97 -0.69 7.78
CA LYS A 56 6.41 0.70 7.55
C LYS A 56 7.91 0.78 7.27
N GLU A 57 8.74 0.09 8.05
CA GLU A 57 10.19 0.05 7.86
C GLU A 57 10.57 -0.65 6.56
N LYS A 58 9.92 -1.76 6.23
CA LYS A 58 10.09 -2.42 4.92
C LYS A 58 9.78 -1.49 3.75
N LEU A 59 8.68 -0.72 3.83
CA LEU A 59 8.32 0.25 2.79
C LEU A 59 9.32 1.41 2.73
N ASN A 60 9.82 1.88 3.88
CA ASN A 60 10.88 2.91 3.95
C ASN A 60 12.17 2.43 3.29
N LEU A 61 12.59 1.20 3.59
CA LEU A 61 13.80 0.59 3.03
C LEU A 61 13.70 0.44 1.50
N TRP A 62 12.54 0.04 0.99
CA TRP A 62 12.32 0.01 -0.46
C TRP A 62 12.42 1.40 -1.10
N LEU A 63 11.88 2.43 -0.43
CA LEU A 63 12.02 3.81 -0.89
C LEU A 63 13.47 4.30 -0.82
N SER A 64 14.19 4.08 0.28
CA SER A 64 15.59 4.51 0.40
C SER A 64 16.45 3.87 -0.68
N ASN A 65 16.15 2.63 -1.03
CA ASN A 65 16.85 1.87 -2.08
C ASN A 65 16.33 2.19 -3.50
N LYS A 66 15.41 3.14 -3.66
CA LYS A 66 14.81 3.52 -4.95
C LYS A 66 14.22 2.33 -5.72
N LYS A 67 13.70 1.34 -5.00
CA LYS A 67 13.13 0.13 -5.59
C LYS A 67 11.87 0.49 -6.37
N SER A 68 11.85 0.33 -7.69
CA SER A 68 10.66 0.73 -8.45
C SER A 68 9.42 -0.11 -8.07
N PRO A 69 8.19 0.44 -8.12
CA PRO A 69 6.97 -0.33 -7.90
C PRO A 69 6.88 -1.58 -8.78
N ARG A 70 7.38 -1.50 -10.03
CA ARG A 70 7.46 -2.66 -10.94
C ARG A 70 8.17 -3.86 -10.33
N VAL A 71 9.34 -3.63 -9.72
CA VAL A 71 10.15 -4.71 -9.14
C VAL A 71 9.39 -5.36 -7.99
N VAL A 72 8.76 -4.56 -7.12
CA VAL A 72 7.94 -5.09 -6.02
C VAL A 72 6.73 -5.87 -6.55
N PHE A 73 6.06 -5.37 -7.59
CA PHE A 73 4.93 -6.03 -8.23
C PHE A 73 5.32 -7.44 -8.77
N GLN A 74 6.49 -7.52 -9.41
CA GLN A 74 7.03 -8.77 -9.97
C GLN A 74 7.49 -9.74 -8.88
N GLU A 75 8.21 -9.28 -7.87
CA GLU A 75 8.62 -10.12 -6.72
C GLU A 75 7.44 -10.70 -5.96
N PHE A 76 6.33 -9.94 -5.89
CA PHE A 76 5.10 -10.43 -5.28
C PHE A 76 4.33 -11.40 -6.19
N GLY A 77 4.70 -11.51 -7.47
CA GLY A 77 4.04 -12.36 -8.45
C GLY A 77 2.58 -11.97 -8.69
N LEU A 78 2.24 -10.68 -8.54
CA LEU A 78 0.84 -10.23 -8.58
C LEU A 78 0.18 -10.44 -9.96
N ASN A 79 0.96 -10.54 -11.02
CA ASN A 79 0.50 -10.92 -12.37
C ASN A 79 0.01 -12.37 -12.46
N ASN A 80 0.48 -13.25 -11.57
CA ASN A 80 0.18 -14.68 -11.61
C ASN A 80 -1.03 -15.05 -10.72
N LEU A 81 -1.59 -14.09 -10.00
CA LEU A 81 -2.73 -14.32 -9.12
C LEU A 81 -4.05 -14.14 -9.88
N VAL A 82 -5.00 -15.05 -9.64
CA VAL A 82 -6.36 -14.96 -10.20
C VAL A 82 -7.15 -13.82 -9.55
N ARG A 83 -6.95 -13.60 -8.24
CA ARG A 83 -7.60 -12.54 -7.44
C ARG A 83 -6.59 -11.79 -6.57
N PRO A 84 -5.64 -11.06 -7.16
CA PRO A 84 -4.58 -10.38 -6.42
C PRO A 84 -5.13 -9.46 -5.33
N GLN A 85 -6.25 -8.78 -5.59
CA GLN A 85 -6.89 -7.84 -4.67
C GLN A 85 -7.26 -8.42 -3.30
N LEU A 86 -7.41 -9.75 -3.19
CA LEU A 86 -7.71 -10.45 -1.94
C LEU A 86 -6.46 -10.84 -1.14
N SER A 87 -5.26 -10.58 -1.68
CA SER A 87 -4.00 -10.98 -1.05
C SER A 87 -3.37 -9.85 -0.23
N ASP A 88 -2.72 -10.20 0.89
CA ASP A 88 -1.94 -9.27 1.69
C ASP A 88 -0.78 -8.65 0.89
N LYS A 89 -0.23 -9.41 -0.07
CA LYS A 89 0.80 -8.93 -1.01
C LYS A 89 0.29 -7.74 -1.83
N TYR A 90 -0.93 -7.82 -2.36
CA TYR A 90 -1.52 -6.71 -3.11
C TYR A 90 -1.75 -5.49 -2.24
N GLN A 91 -2.24 -5.68 -1.01
CA GLN A 91 -2.47 -4.58 -0.07
C GLN A 91 -1.15 -3.89 0.32
N THR A 92 -0.09 -4.67 0.53
CA THR A 92 1.27 -4.16 0.78
C THR A 92 1.80 -3.40 -0.43
N TYR A 93 1.59 -3.93 -1.64
CA TYR A 93 1.97 -3.26 -2.89
C TYR A 93 1.23 -1.94 -3.08
N LEU A 94 -0.09 -1.89 -2.84
CA LEU A 94 -0.88 -0.67 -2.91
C LEU A 94 -0.32 0.42 -2.00
N ARG A 95 -0.03 0.10 -0.74
CA ARG A 95 0.60 1.02 0.22
C ARG A 95 1.97 1.50 -0.28
N TYR A 96 2.80 0.58 -0.79
CA TYR A 96 4.10 0.93 -1.33
C TYR A 96 4.02 1.87 -2.53
N ALA A 97 3.24 1.50 -3.55
CA ALA A 97 3.10 2.25 -4.79
C ALA A 97 2.50 3.64 -4.53
N THR A 98 1.56 3.76 -3.60
CA THR A 98 1.02 5.06 -3.15
C THR A 98 2.12 5.92 -2.53
N LYS A 99 2.92 5.35 -1.61
CA LYS A 99 4.00 6.06 -0.93
C LYS A 99 5.14 6.46 -1.88
N TYR A 100 5.42 5.63 -2.89
CA TYR A 100 6.35 5.96 -3.98
C TYR A 100 5.78 7.10 -4.83
N ASP A 101 4.49 7.04 -5.16
CA ASP A 101 3.80 8.09 -5.93
C ASP A 101 3.81 9.44 -5.19
N ASP A 102 3.66 9.45 -3.87
CA ASP A 102 3.78 10.67 -3.03
C ASP A 102 5.16 11.33 -3.13
N LYS A 103 6.18 10.57 -3.54
CA LYS A 103 7.57 11.03 -3.68
C LYS A 103 7.97 11.25 -5.13
N VAL A 104 7.04 11.27 -6.09
CA VAL A 104 7.35 11.28 -7.53
C VAL A 104 8.27 12.41 -8.01
N PHE A 105 8.34 13.55 -7.32
CA PHE A 105 9.30 14.61 -7.67
C PHE A 105 10.75 14.32 -7.21
N SER A 106 10.98 13.23 -6.47
CA SER A 106 12.28 12.79 -5.97
C SER A 106 12.70 11.41 -6.50
N PHE A 107 11.84 10.74 -7.28
CA PHE A 107 12.05 9.39 -7.77
C PHE A 107 11.82 9.27 -9.29
N PRO A 108 12.45 8.30 -9.97
CA PRO A 108 12.17 8.04 -11.37
C PRO A 108 10.67 7.79 -11.60
N PRO A 109 10.07 8.37 -12.65
CA PRO A 109 8.65 8.17 -12.94
C PRO A 109 8.39 6.68 -13.21
N PHE A 110 7.33 6.17 -12.60
CA PHE A 110 6.88 4.79 -12.76
C PHE A 110 5.80 4.72 -13.85
N TYR A 111 6.01 3.87 -14.85
CA TYR A 111 5.04 3.62 -15.91
C TYR A 111 4.58 2.17 -15.84
N PRO A 112 3.31 1.91 -15.49
CA PRO A 112 2.77 0.56 -15.45
C PRO A 112 2.73 -0.04 -16.87
N GLN A 113 3.16 -1.28 -17.03
CA GLN A 113 3.31 -1.92 -18.35
C GLN A 113 2.17 -2.90 -18.63
N THR A 114 1.81 -3.70 -17.63
CA THR A 114 0.75 -4.71 -17.74
C THR A 114 -0.64 -4.12 -17.48
N THR A 115 -1.68 -4.76 -18.00
CA THR A 115 -3.07 -4.38 -17.73
C THR A 115 -3.38 -4.33 -16.23
N MET A 116 -2.79 -5.24 -15.45
CA MET A 116 -2.98 -5.28 -13.99
C MET A 116 -2.31 -4.09 -13.30
N GLU A 117 -1.03 -3.83 -13.58
CA GLU A 117 -0.31 -2.67 -13.00
C GLU A 117 -1.05 -1.37 -13.32
N LYS A 118 -1.59 -1.24 -14.54
CA LYS A 118 -2.36 -0.07 -14.98
C LYS A 118 -3.62 0.10 -14.16
N LYS A 119 -4.39 -0.97 -13.94
CA LYS A 119 -5.60 -0.93 -13.10
C LYS A 119 -5.29 -0.47 -11.68
N ILE A 120 -4.22 -0.99 -11.08
CA ILE A 120 -3.81 -0.63 -9.72
C ILE A 120 -3.37 0.84 -9.65
N TYR A 121 -2.63 1.30 -10.64
CA TYR A 121 -2.16 2.68 -10.66
C TYR A 121 -3.33 3.67 -10.83
N VAL A 122 -4.32 3.31 -11.64
CA VAL A 122 -5.59 4.05 -11.73
C VAL A 122 -6.33 4.05 -10.39
N GLU A 123 -6.38 2.92 -9.68
CA GLU A 123 -7.01 2.83 -8.35
C GLU A 123 -6.31 3.75 -7.33
N ILE A 124 -4.97 3.77 -7.32
CA ILE A 124 -4.19 4.67 -6.45
C ILE A 124 -4.53 6.13 -6.76
N TRP A 125 -4.50 6.51 -8.04
CA TRP A 125 -4.81 7.88 -8.43
C TRP A 125 -6.25 8.26 -8.11
N ALA A 126 -7.23 7.41 -8.41
CA ALA A 126 -8.64 7.65 -8.14
C ALA A 126 -8.91 7.89 -6.64
N ASN A 127 -8.14 7.25 -5.78
CA ASN A 127 -8.27 7.39 -4.32
C ASN A 127 -7.49 8.55 -3.73
N ALA A 128 -6.37 8.98 -4.34
CA ALA A 128 -5.39 9.84 -3.67
C ALA A 128 -4.98 11.09 -4.46
N ARG A 129 -5.43 11.27 -5.71
CA ARG A 129 -4.93 12.33 -6.61
C ARG A 129 -6.03 13.16 -7.24
N THR A 130 -5.69 14.41 -7.56
CA THR A 130 -6.56 15.32 -8.30
C THR A 130 -6.35 15.19 -9.81
N ASP A 131 -7.35 15.59 -10.59
CA ASP A 131 -7.25 15.67 -12.05
C ASP A 131 -6.05 16.49 -12.52
N ALA A 132 -5.72 17.58 -11.81
CA ALA A 132 -4.58 18.43 -12.11
C ALA A 132 -3.24 17.71 -11.90
N TYR A 133 -3.12 16.89 -10.84
CA TYR A 133 -1.95 16.06 -10.59
C TYR A 133 -1.76 15.03 -11.70
N VAL A 134 -2.82 14.30 -12.05
CA VAL A 134 -2.78 13.25 -13.08
C VAL A 134 -2.38 13.85 -14.43
N LYS A 135 -2.97 14.99 -14.83
CA LYS A 135 -2.58 15.71 -16.06
C LYS A 135 -1.12 16.17 -16.03
N LYS A 136 -0.63 16.67 -14.89
CA LYS A 136 0.78 17.09 -14.75
C LYS A 136 1.73 15.89 -14.90
N GLN A 137 1.40 14.73 -14.32
CA GLN A 137 2.18 13.50 -14.48
C GLN A 137 2.19 13.00 -15.93
N GLU A 138 1.03 12.97 -16.58
CA GLU A 138 0.94 12.59 -18.00
C GLU A 138 1.82 13.46 -18.90
N ASN A 139 1.85 14.77 -18.63
CA ASN A 139 2.68 15.73 -19.37
C ASN A 139 4.18 15.61 -19.02
N ALA A 140 4.51 15.35 -17.75
CA ALA A 140 5.89 15.21 -17.29
C ALA A 140 6.55 13.90 -17.78
N GLY A 141 5.75 12.85 -17.99
CA GLY A 141 6.23 11.59 -18.52
C GLY A 141 6.41 11.54 -20.04
N ASP A 142 6.09 12.64 -20.72
CA ASP A 142 6.03 12.73 -22.17
C ASP A 142 7.38 13.08 -22.81
N LYS A 143 8.39 12.23 -22.55
CA LYS A 143 9.55 12.08 -23.45
C LYS A 143 9.46 10.75 -24.21
N GLY A 144 8.30 10.47 -24.82
CA GLY A 144 8.19 9.50 -25.92
C GLY A 144 7.82 8.04 -25.58
N ARG A 145 7.12 7.73 -24.48
CA ARG A 145 6.85 6.31 -24.09
C ARG A 145 5.38 5.84 -24.12
N LEU A 146 4.40 6.73 -24.16
CA LEU A 146 2.97 6.35 -24.28
C LEU A 146 2.30 7.17 -25.39
N SER A 147 1.59 6.50 -26.31
CA SER A 147 0.83 7.21 -27.35
C SER A 147 -0.26 8.09 -26.73
N GLN A 148 -0.55 9.23 -27.35
CA GLN A 148 -1.61 10.16 -26.93
C GLN A 148 -2.97 9.46 -26.73
N ARG A 149 -3.25 8.43 -27.55
CA ARG A 149 -4.46 7.59 -27.46
C ARG A 149 -4.51 6.76 -26.19
N LEU A 150 -3.38 6.19 -25.76
CA LEU A 150 -3.28 5.44 -24.51
C LEU A 150 -3.44 6.37 -23.31
N ARG A 151 -2.80 7.56 -23.33
CA ARG A 151 -2.99 8.60 -22.29
C ARG A 151 -4.47 8.96 -22.11
N LYS A 152 -5.16 9.29 -23.20
CA LYS A 152 -6.60 9.59 -23.16
C LYS A 152 -7.42 8.43 -22.57
N ARG A 153 -7.12 7.18 -22.94
CA ARG A 153 -7.81 6.01 -22.37
C ARG A 153 -7.55 5.84 -20.87
N TYR A 154 -6.33 6.08 -20.39
CA TYR A 154 -6.01 6.03 -18.96
C TYR A 154 -6.73 7.13 -18.17
N PHE A 155 -6.72 8.36 -18.68
CA PHE A 155 -7.42 9.46 -18.04
C PHE A 155 -8.94 9.25 -18.00
N GLU A 156 -9.54 8.70 -19.06
CA GLU A 156 -10.96 8.34 -19.06
C GLU A 156 -11.28 7.19 -18.09
N GLU A 157 -10.42 6.17 -17.99
CA GLU A 157 -10.60 5.08 -17.02
C GLU A 157 -10.47 5.58 -15.57
N PHE A 158 -9.50 6.47 -15.31
CA PHE A 158 -9.37 7.18 -14.03
C PHE A 158 -10.63 7.98 -13.69
N LYS A 159 -11.17 8.77 -14.63
CA LYS A 159 -12.42 9.49 -14.41
C LYS A 159 -13.60 8.56 -14.14
N ARG A 160 -13.73 7.47 -14.90
CA ARG A 160 -14.79 6.46 -14.69
C ARG A 160 -14.73 5.85 -13.30
N GLN A 161 -13.55 5.42 -12.85
CA GLN A 161 -13.38 4.82 -11.52
C GLN A 161 -13.59 5.85 -10.41
N THR A 162 -13.12 7.09 -10.59
CA THR A 162 -13.35 8.20 -9.65
C THR A 162 -14.84 8.47 -9.46
N ILE A 163 -15.62 8.49 -10.56
CA ILE A 163 -17.09 8.64 -10.53
C ILE A 163 -17.73 7.43 -9.81
N PHE A 164 -17.30 6.21 -10.13
CA PHE A 164 -17.79 5.00 -9.46
C PHE A 164 -17.59 5.05 -7.94
N PHE A 165 -16.37 5.40 -7.48
CA PHE A 165 -16.05 5.52 -6.05
C PHE A 165 -16.88 6.63 -5.36
N LYS A 166 -17.03 7.80 -5.99
CA LYS A 166 -17.87 8.89 -5.45
C LYS A 166 -19.33 8.45 -5.30
N LEU A 167 -19.88 7.76 -6.29
CA LEU A 167 -21.29 7.34 -6.30
C LEU A 167 -21.58 6.13 -5.38
N HIS A 168 -20.68 5.16 -5.28
CA HIS A 168 -20.97 3.87 -4.64
C HIS A 168 -20.24 3.62 -3.32
N VAL A 169 -19.14 4.32 -3.05
CA VAL A 169 -18.33 4.14 -1.83
C VAL A 169 -18.49 5.33 -0.88
N TRP A 170 -18.51 6.57 -1.39
CA TRP A 170 -18.70 7.77 -0.57
C TRP A 170 -20.18 8.11 -0.29
N GLY A 171 -21.11 7.74 -1.16
CA GLY A 171 -22.56 7.95 -0.97
C GLY A 171 -23.17 7.22 0.25
N LYS A 172 -22.43 6.29 0.89
CA LYS A 172 -22.86 5.61 2.12
C LYS A 172 -22.25 6.19 3.41
N ARG A 173 -21.32 7.14 3.32
CA ARG A 173 -20.69 7.79 4.50
C ARG A 173 -21.26 9.16 4.84
N GLN A 174 -22.23 9.65 4.06
CA GLN A 174 -22.98 10.86 4.39
C GLN A 174 -24.49 10.56 4.30
N ARG A 175 -25.00 9.90 5.33
CA ARG A 175 -26.32 10.23 5.88
C ARG A 175 -26.13 10.40 7.38
N PRO A 176 -26.59 11.51 7.99
CA PRO A 176 -26.68 11.63 9.44
C PRO A 176 -27.56 10.53 10.04
#